data_AF-A0A6L6JJK9-F1
#
_entry.id   AF-A0A6L6JJK9-F1
#
_cell.length_a   1.000
_cell.length_b   1.000
_cell.length_c   1.000
_cell.angle_alpha   90.00
_cell.angle_beta   90.00
_cell.angle_gamma   90.00
#
_symmetry.space_group_name_H-M   'P 1'
#
loop_
_entity.id
_entity.type
_entity.pdbx_description
1 polymer ?
#
loop_
_entity_poly.entity_id
_entity_poly.type
_entity_poly.pdbx_seq_one_letter_code
_entity_poly.pdbx_strand_id
1 'polypeptide(L)'
;MSQSTKSLMQLERIAQMKSDLEMRHFSAFRQHIEAAQARIDNIKSTHQALYASETDFSVAEARLINALAQDHSRALIAAEHDLAQMRPRYDAARAQAQREFGRAEVIKTLRKNSAADDRDHRVKKQDPTG
;
A
#
# COMPACT_ATOMS: atom_id res chain seq x y z
N MET A 1 11.21 26.87 25.66
CA MET A 1 10.47 25.65 25.26
C MET A 1 10.26 24.81 26.50
N SER A 2 9.01 24.45 26.78
CA SER A 2 8.64 23.61 27.91
C SER A 2 9.16 22.19 27.74
N GLN A 3 9.22 21.45 28.85
CA GLN A 3 9.59 20.03 28.84
C GLN A 3 8.60 19.19 28.00
N SER A 4 7.32 19.56 27.99
CA SER A 4 6.28 18.93 27.16
C SER A 4 6.60 19.04 25.67
N THR A 5 6.93 20.24 25.18
CA THR A 5 7.30 20.47 23.78
C THR A 5 8.53 19.68 23.35
N LYS A 6 9.52 19.50 24.25
CA LYS A 6 10.71 18.66 23.99
C LYS A 6 10.36 17.18 23.89
N SER A 7 9.52 16.66 24.78
CA SER A 7 9.06 15.26 24.72
C SER A 7 8.25 14.98 23.45
N LEU A 8 7.37 15.90 23.04
CA LEU A 8 6.61 15.78 21.80
C LEU A 8 7.50 15.77 20.55
N MET A 9 8.60 16.52 20.56
CA MET A 9 9.59 16.49 19.48
C MET A 9 10.29 15.13 19.36
N GLN A 10 10.62 14.49 20.48
CA GLN A 10 11.20 13.15 20.47
C GLN A 10 10.18 12.10 19.98
N LEU A 11 8.93 12.19 20.45
CA LEU A 11 7.85 11.31 20.02
C LEU A 11 7.52 11.47 18.53
N GLU A 12 7.52 12.68 17.99
CA GLU A 12 7.34 12.94 16.56
C GLU A 12 8.41 12.21 15.75
N ARG A 13 9.68 12.31 16.16
CA ARG A 13 10.79 11.64 15.46
C ARG A 13 10.61 10.12 15.45
N ILE A 14 10.24 9.52 16.58
CA ILE A 14 10.00 8.07 16.68
C ILE A 14 8.80 7.65 15.83
N ALA A 15 7.71 8.40 15.90
CA ALA A 15 6.50 8.12 15.12
C ALA A 15 6.76 8.24 13.61
N GLN A 16 7.53 9.24 13.18
CA GLN A 16 7.93 9.39 11.79
C GLN A 16 8.75 8.19 11.30
N MET A 17 9.77 7.78 12.05
CA MET A 17 10.58 6.61 11.69
C MET A 17 9.73 5.34 11.58
N LYS A 18 8.76 5.15 12.49
CA LYS A 18 7.85 4.00 12.43
C LYS A 18 6.93 4.07 11.22
N SER A 19 6.35 5.24 10.94
CA SER A 19 5.54 5.47 9.75
C SER A 19 6.33 5.15 8.46
N ASP A 20 7.55 5.64 8.35
CA ASP A 20 8.40 5.40 7.18
C ASP A 20 8.73 3.91 7.00
N LEU A 21 8.98 3.20 8.10
CA LEU A 21 9.22 1.75 8.08
C LEU A 21 7.99 0.98 7.57
N GLU A 22 6.82 1.25 8.12
CA GLU A 22 5.59 0.57 7.70
C GLU A 22 5.22 0.93 6.24
N MET A 23 5.50 2.15 5.79
CA MET A 23 5.30 2.55 4.39
C MET A 23 6.21 1.80 3.42
N ARG A 24 7.47 1.55 3.80
CA ARG A 24 8.39 0.71 3.00
C ARG A 24 7.89 -0.72 2.93
N HIS A 25 7.46 -1.27 4.07
CA HIS A 25 6.92 -2.61 4.16
C HIS A 25 5.65 -2.77 3.30
N PHE A 26 4.72 -1.82 3.39
CA PHE A 26 3.52 -1.80 2.56
C PHE A 26 3.86 -1.68 1.06
N SER A 27 4.81 -0.82 0.69
CA SER A 27 5.25 -0.66 -0.69
C SER A 27 5.76 -1.97 -1.30
N ALA A 28 6.50 -2.78 -0.54
CA ALA A 28 6.96 -4.09 -0.99
C ALA A 28 5.78 -5.05 -1.26
N PHE A 29 4.78 -5.11 -0.36
CA PHE A 29 3.56 -5.88 -0.62
C PHE A 29 2.81 -5.39 -1.86
N ARG A 30 2.73 -4.08 -2.05
CA ARG A 30 2.06 -3.49 -3.23
C ARG A 30 2.72 -3.95 -4.53
N GLN A 31 4.05 -3.95 -4.59
CA GLN A 31 4.79 -4.45 -5.76
C GLN A 31 4.47 -5.92 -6.08
N HIS A 32 4.36 -6.77 -5.05
CA HIS A 32 3.98 -8.18 -5.24
C HIS A 32 2.55 -8.33 -5.78
N ILE A 33 1.60 -7.55 -5.25
CA ILE A 33 0.21 -7.55 -5.74
C ILE A 33 0.14 -7.05 -7.19
N GLU A 34 0.83 -5.96 -7.52
CA GLU A 34 0.88 -5.41 -8.89
C GLU A 34 1.47 -6.43 -9.87
N ALA A 35 2.55 -7.12 -9.50
CA ALA A 35 3.15 -8.16 -10.32
C ALA A 35 2.21 -9.38 -10.52
N ALA A 36 1.52 -9.80 -9.47
CA ALA A 36 0.54 -10.90 -9.55
C ALA A 36 -0.64 -10.54 -10.45
N GLN A 37 -1.16 -9.31 -10.34
CA GLN A 37 -2.23 -8.80 -11.20
C GLN A 37 -1.77 -8.72 -12.66
N ALA A 38 -0.59 -8.18 -12.94
CA ALA A 38 -0.03 -8.11 -14.29
C ALA A 38 0.12 -9.51 -14.92
N ARG A 39 0.50 -10.52 -14.12
CA ARG A 39 0.56 -11.91 -14.58
C ARG A 39 -0.83 -12.45 -14.97
N ILE A 40 -1.85 -12.18 -14.16
CA ILE A 40 -3.24 -12.57 -14.46
C ILE A 40 -3.72 -11.91 -15.75
N ASP A 41 -3.47 -10.61 -15.90
CA ASP A 41 -3.91 -9.84 -17.06
C ASP A 41 -3.24 -10.35 -18.35
N ASN A 42 -1.95 -10.70 -18.29
CA ASN A 42 -1.24 -11.31 -19.40
C ASN A 42 -1.82 -12.69 -19.80
N ILE A 43 -2.11 -13.55 -18.81
CA ILE A 43 -2.73 -14.86 -19.09
C ILE A 43 -4.11 -14.67 -19.74
N LYS A 44 -4.93 -13.72 -19.25
CA LYS A 44 -6.24 -13.41 -19.82
C LYS A 44 -6.12 -12.91 -21.27
N SER A 45 -5.21 -11.99 -21.53
CA SER A 45 -4.95 -11.46 -22.87
C SER A 45 -4.49 -12.55 -23.84
N THR A 46 -3.57 -13.41 -23.41
CA THR A 46 -3.07 -14.53 -24.22
C THR A 46 -4.21 -15.52 -24.52
N HIS A 47 -5.02 -15.85 -23.53
CA HIS A 47 -6.17 -16.75 -23.69
C HIS A 47 -7.21 -16.17 -24.66
N GLN A 48 -7.50 -14.87 -24.57
CA GLN A 48 -8.42 -14.20 -25.49
C GLN A 48 -7.88 -14.18 -26.92
N ALA A 49 -6.57 -13.96 -27.10
CA ALA A 49 -5.94 -13.95 -28.42
C ALA A 49 -6.02 -15.31 -29.13
N LEU A 50 -5.98 -16.44 -28.39
CA LEU A 50 -6.14 -17.78 -28.95
C LEU A 50 -7.50 -17.99 -29.63
N TYR A 51 -8.55 -17.34 -29.10
CA TYR A 51 -9.92 -17.46 -29.62
C TYR A 51 -10.34 -16.32 -30.56
N ALA A 52 -9.53 -15.27 -30.69
CA ALA A 52 -9.81 -14.13 -31.58
C ALA A 52 -9.47 -14.41 -33.05
N SER A 53 -8.96 -15.60 -33.39
CA SER A 53 -8.67 -15.97 -34.77
C SER A 53 -9.96 -16.21 -35.55
N GLU A 54 -10.16 -15.45 -36.62
CA GLU A 54 -11.29 -15.58 -37.55
C GLU A 54 -11.03 -16.61 -38.67
N THR A 55 -10.00 -17.46 -38.51
CA THR A 55 -9.61 -18.43 -39.53
C THR A 55 -10.27 -19.78 -39.23
N ASP A 56 -10.83 -20.43 -40.25
CA ASP A 56 -11.38 -21.78 -40.10
C ASP A 56 -10.28 -22.75 -39.66
N PHE A 57 -10.48 -23.39 -38.51
CA PHE A 57 -9.54 -24.38 -38.01
C PHE A 57 -9.76 -25.74 -38.65
N SER A 58 -8.66 -26.43 -38.98
CA SER A 58 -8.68 -27.87 -39.10
C SER A 58 -8.97 -28.51 -37.72
N VAL A 59 -9.43 -29.77 -37.73
CA VAL A 59 -9.68 -30.53 -36.49
C VAL A 59 -8.43 -30.65 -35.62
N ALA A 60 -7.24 -30.75 -36.24
CA ALA A 60 -5.97 -30.83 -35.52
C ALA A 60 -5.63 -29.50 -34.82
N GLU A 61 -5.82 -28.37 -35.50
CA GLU A 61 -5.62 -27.03 -34.94
C GLU A 61 -6.62 -26.75 -33.81
N ALA A 62 -7.89 -27.12 -33.98
CA ALA A 62 -8.91 -26.97 -32.95
C ALA A 62 -8.56 -27.76 -31.66
N ARG A 63 -8.03 -28.99 -31.80
CA ARG A 63 -7.56 -29.79 -30.64
C ARG A 63 -6.38 -29.13 -29.95
N LEU A 64 -5.41 -28.61 -30.72
CA LEU A 64 -4.25 -27.91 -30.18
C LEU A 64 -4.65 -26.66 -29.40
N ILE A 65 -5.52 -25.83 -29.99
CA ILE A 65 -6.00 -24.59 -29.35
C ILE A 65 -6.77 -24.91 -28.07
N ASN A 66 -7.62 -25.93 -28.08
CA ASN A 66 -8.33 -26.35 -26.87
C ASN A 66 -7.38 -26.85 -25.77
N ALA A 67 -6.30 -27.55 -26.13
CA ALA A 67 -5.28 -27.97 -25.16
C ALA A 67 -4.54 -26.77 -24.54
N LEU A 68 -4.14 -25.79 -25.38
CA LEU A 68 -3.52 -24.55 -24.92
C LEU A 68 -4.46 -23.73 -24.04
N ALA A 69 -5.72 -23.59 -24.46
CA ALA A 69 -6.74 -22.90 -23.69
C ALA A 69 -6.94 -23.52 -22.31
N GLN A 70 -7.00 -24.85 -22.22
CA GLN A 70 -7.11 -25.57 -20.96
C GLN A 70 -5.89 -25.31 -20.04
N ASP A 71 -4.68 -25.30 -20.60
CA ASP A 71 -3.46 -25.00 -19.84
C ASP A 71 -3.49 -23.57 -19.29
N HIS A 72 -3.84 -22.59 -20.13
CA HIS A 72 -4.01 -21.20 -19.71
C HIS A 72 -5.11 -21.03 -18.65
N SER A 73 -6.24 -21.73 -18.74
CA SER A 73 -7.27 -21.69 -17.72
C SER A 73 -6.77 -22.23 -16.37
N ARG A 74 -5.98 -23.30 -16.37
CA ARG A 74 -5.36 -23.83 -15.14
C ARG A 74 -4.36 -22.85 -14.55
N ALA A 75 -3.51 -22.26 -15.39
CA ALA A 75 -2.56 -21.24 -14.98
C ALA A 75 -3.25 -19.99 -14.42
N LEU A 76 -4.39 -19.60 -15.00
CA LEU A 76 -5.20 -18.48 -14.53
C LEU A 76 -5.78 -18.76 -13.14
N ILE A 77 -6.39 -19.92 -12.94
CA ILE A 77 -6.96 -20.31 -11.63
C ILE A 77 -5.87 -20.33 -10.55
N ALA A 78 -4.69 -20.88 -10.87
CA ALA A 78 -3.56 -20.88 -9.94
C ALA A 78 -3.10 -19.46 -9.58
N ALA A 79 -2.95 -18.58 -10.57
CA ALA A 79 -2.54 -17.20 -10.34
C ALA A 79 -3.59 -16.38 -9.56
N GLU A 80 -4.88 -16.59 -9.82
CA GLU A 80 -5.97 -15.95 -9.07
C GLU A 80 -6.02 -16.44 -7.62
N HIS A 81 -5.77 -17.73 -7.40
CA HIS A 81 -5.65 -18.29 -6.06
C HIS A 81 -4.45 -17.69 -5.30
N ASP A 82 -3.27 -17.60 -5.93
CA ASP A 82 -2.09 -17.00 -5.34
C ASP A 82 -2.34 -15.53 -4.95
N LEU A 83 -2.98 -14.75 -5.82
CA LEU A 83 -3.37 -13.37 -5.53
C LEU A 83 -4.35 -13.29 -4.35
N ALA A 84 -5.32 -14.20 -4.29
CA ALA A 84 -6.28 -14.28 -3.19
C ALA A 84 -5.59 -14.58 -1.85
N GLN A 85 -4.56 -15.41 -1.83
CA GLN A 85 -3.76 -15.71 -0.63
C GLN A 85 -2.91 -14.52 -0.18
N MET A 86 -2.45 -13.67 -1.11
CA MET A 86 -1.64 -12.47 -0.78
C MET A 86 -2.48 -11.32 -0.22
N ARG A 87 -3.75 -11.20 -0.65
CA ARG A 87 -4.66 -10.08 -0.30
C ARG A 87 -4.74 -9.78 1.21
N PRO A 88 -4.98 -10.76 2.10
CA PRO A 88 -5.10 -10.47 3.54
C PRO A 88 -3.86 -9.80 4.13
N ARG A 89 -2.66 -10.23 3.71
CA ARG A 89 -1.40 -9.67 4.20
C ARG A 89 -1.17 -8.26 3.66
N TYR A 90 -1.53 -8.02 2.39
CA TYR A 90 -1.52 -6.69 1.79
C TYR A 90 -2.46 -5.73 2.54
N ASP A 91 -3.70 -6.15 2.83
CA ASP A 91 -4.68 -5.32 3.53
C ASP A 91 -4.24 -5.02 4.96
N ALA A 92 -3.67 -6.01 5.65
CA ALA A 92 -3.10 -5.81 6.98
C ALA A 92 -1.93 -4.81 6.97
N ALA A 93 -1.00 -4.94 6.01
CA ALA A 93 0.12 -4.02 5.85
C ALA A 93 -0.36 -2.60 5.52
N ARG A 94 -1.37 -2.48 4.64
CA ARG A 94 -2.00 -1.20 4.29
C ARG A 94 -2.59 -0.52 5.52
N ALA A 95 -3.40 -1.24 6.28
CA ALA A 95 -4.04 -0.72 7.49
C ALA A 95 -3.00 -0.31 8.54
N GLN A 96 -1.94 -1.10 8.71
CA GLN A 96 -0.86 -0.78 9.64
C GLN A 96 -0.11 0.49 9.23
N ALA A 97 0.26 0.61 7.96
CA ALA A 97 0.95 1.78 7.44
C ALA A 97 0.08 3.04 7.59
N GLN A 98 -1.22 2.95 7.28
CA GLN A 98 -2.17 4.06 7.48
C GLN A 98 -2.27 4.50 8.94
N ARG A 99 -2.30 3.55 9.89
CA ARG A 99 -2.36 3.85 11.32
C ARG A 99 -1.12 4.58 11.81
N GLU A 100 0.08 4.10 11.47
CA GLU A 100 1.32 4.74 11.93
C GLU A 100 1.54 6.10 11.27
N PHE A 101 1.14 6.27 10.01
CA PHE A 101 1.12 7.57 9.36
C PHE A 101 0.20 8.55 10.08
N GLY A 102 -1.06 8.15 10.35
CA GLY A 102 -2.01 8.96 11.09
C GLY A 102 -1.48 9.34 12.48
N ARG A 103 -0.86 8.40 13.19
CA ARG A 103 -0.22 8.65 14.49
C ARG A 103 0.89 9.69 14.40
N ALA A 104 1.76 9.62 13.39
CA ALA A 104 2.82 10.60 13.19
C ALA A 104 2.25 12.00 12.95
N GLU A 105 1.21 12.13 12.13
CA GLU A 105 0.56 13.43 11.86
C GLU A 105 -0.15 14.01 13.09
N VAL A 106 -0.78 13.17 13.93
CA VAL A 106 -1.36 13.63 15.21
C VAL A 106 -0.27 14.17 16.13
N ILE A 107 0.84 13.45 16.32
CA ILE A 107 1.93 13.89 17.21
C ILE A 107 2.57 15.19 16.71
N LYS A 108 2.78 15.31 15.40
CA LYS A 108 3.27 16.53 14.75
C LYS A 108 2.33 17.71 15.00
N THR A 109 1.02 17.50 14.94
CA THR A 109 0.01 18.53 15.24
C THR A 109 0.07 18.93 16.72
N LEU A 110 0.10 17.95 17.63
CA LEU A 110 0.23 18.21 19.07
C LEU A 110 1.49 19.00 19.41
N ARG A 111 2.63 18.67 18.78
CA ARG A 111 3.89 19.43 18.96
C ARG A 111 3.74 20.88 18.50
N LYS A 112 3.12 21.12 17.34
CA LYS A 112 2.90 22.47 16.82
C LYS A 112 2.04 23.30 17.77
N ASN A 113 0.97 22.71 18.29
CA ASN A 113 0.08 23.37 19.25
C ASN A 113 0.82 23.69 20.56
N SER A 114 1.52 22.72 21.14
CA SER A 114 2.33 22.92 22.36
C SER A 114 3.40 24.01 22.18
N ALA A 115 4.01 24.08 21.00
CA ALA A 115 5.00 25.12 20.69
C ALA A 115 4.38 26.51 20.50
N ALA A 116 3.11 26.60 20.06
CA ALA A 116 2.37 27.84 19.99
C ALA A 116 1.98 28.32 21.40
N ASP A 117 1.43 27.43 22.23
CA ASP A 117 1.08 27.73 23.62
C ASP A 117 2.29 28.22 24.43
N ASP A 118 3.44 27.56 24.28
CA ASP A 118 4.72 27.98 24.89
C ASP A 118 5.12 29.42 24.49
N ARG A 119 4.82 29.84 23.25
CA ARG A 119 5.12 31.19 22.76
C ARG A 119 4.15 32.21 23.36
N ASP A 120 2.86 31.91 23.36
CA ASP A 120 1.83 32.79 23.91
C ASP A 120 2.04 33.04 25.41
N HIS A 121 2.38 31.99 26.17
CA HIS A 121 2.74 32.12 27.59
C HIS A 121 3.99 32.98 27.80
N ARG A 122 4.96 32.92 26.89
CA ARG A 122 6.17 33.75 26.98
C ARG A 122 5.86 35.22 26.68
N VAL A 123 5.03 35.51 25.69
CA VAL A 123 4.60 36.87 25.34
C VAL A 123 3.82 37.50 26.50
N LYS A 124 2.83 36.77 27.07
CA LYS A 124 2.06 37.24 28.24
C LYS A 124 2.91 37.52 29.49
N LYS A 125 4.04 36.83 29.65
CA LYS A 125 4.98 37.07 30.77
C LYS A 125 5.88 38.28 30.52
N GLN A 126 6.05 38.69 29.26
CA GLN A 126 6.90 39.82 28.87
C GLN A 126 6.13 41.16 28.86
N ASP A 127 4.81 41.12 28.69
CA ASP A 127 3.91 42.28 28.86
C ASP A 127 2.97 42.11 30.08
N PRO A 128 3.45 42.33 31.31
CA PRO A 128 2.64 42.20 32.53
C PRO A 128 1.67 43.37 32.78
N THR A 129 1.66 44.40 31.94
CA THR A 129 0.80 45.59 32.06
C THR A 129 0.17 45.92 30.71
N GLY A 130 -1.06 45.43 30.53
CA GLY A 130 -2.13 46.14 29.84
C GLY A 130 -3.14 46.61 30.88
#